data_AF-A0A4P5V2C4-F1
#
_entry.id   AF-A0A4P5V2C4-F1
#
_cell.length_a   1.000
_cell.length_b   1.000
_cell.length_c   1.000
_cell.angle_alpha   90.00
_cell.angle_beta   90.00
_cell.angle_gamma   90.00
#
_symmetry.space_group_name_H-M   'P 1'
#
loop_
_entity.id
_entity.type
_entity.pdbx_description
1 polymer ?
#
loop_
_entity_poly.entity_id
_entity_poly.type
_entity_poly.pdbx_seq_one_letter_code
_entity_poly.pdbx_strand_id
1 'polypeptide(L)'
;MVEDDAYCIDVIQQLQAVQGAVGRVASVLLEDHLQTCVTHAIQGNDSDERTRVIGELLRLFDAGARTTSDQVSPVSNGVVLSGDGGDAGQHVSQDADLPFTLRVPR
;
A
#
# COMPACT_ATOMS: atom_id res chain seq x y z
N MET A 1 -27.66 8.30 0.87
CA MET A 1 -26.81 8.54 -0.32
C MET A 1 -26.90 7.39 -1.29
N VAL A 2 -26.60 6.16 -0.85
CA VAL A 2 -26.75 4.98 -1.71
C VAL A 2 -28.23 4.66 -1.93
N GLU A 3 -29.03 4.76 -0.88
CA GLU A 3 -30.48 4.59 -0.90
C GLU A 3 -31.21 5.68 -1.69
N ASP A 4 -30.53 6.81 -1.92
CA ASP A 4 -31.03 7.96 -2.67
C ASP A 4 -30.51 8.00 -4.11
N ASP A 5 -29.89 6.92 -4.60
CA ASP A 5 -29.26 6.81 -5.94
C ASP A 5 -28.29 7.96 -6.25
N ALA A 6 -27.56 8.46 -5.24
CA ALA A 6 -26.55 9.51 -5.42
C ALA A 6 -25.44 9.03 -6.35
N TYR A 7 -24.86 9.98 -7.11
CA TYR A 7 -23.83 9.67 -8.10
C TYR A 7 -22.63 8.96 -7.44
N CYS A 8 -22.25 7.81 -7.99
CA CYS A 8 -21.28 6.92 -7.37
C CYS A 8 -19.94 7.61 -7.03
N ILE A 9 -19.51 8.55 -7.88
CA ILE A 9 -18.27 9.31 -7.65
C ILE A 9 -18.37 10.15 -6.37
N ASP A 10 -19.53 10.74 -6.09
CA ASP A 10 -19.74 11.56 -4.89
C ASP A 10 -19.74 10.69 -3.63
N VAL A 11 -20.34 9.51 -3.70
CA VAL A 11 -20.31 8.53 -2.60
C VAL A 11 -18.87 8.07 -2.31
N ILE A 12 -18.09 7.79 -3.36
CA ILE A 12 -16.67 7.41 -3.23
C ILE A 12 -15.85 8.55 -2.62
N GLN A 13 -16.07 9.79 -3.06
CA GLN A 13 -15.38 10.96 -2.49
C GLN A 13 -15.70 11.14 -1.00
N GLN A 14 -16.95 10.96 -0.59
CA GLN A 14 -17.31 11.02 0.83
C GLN A 14 -16.69 9.87 1.63
N LEU A 15 -16.65 8.65 1.06
CA LEU A 15 -15.96 7.53 1.69
C LEU A 15 -14.48 7.84 1.92
N GLN A 16 -13.79 8.42 0.93
CA GLN A 16 -12.39 8.85 1.05
C GLN A 16 -12.23 9.93 2.13
N ALA A 17 -13.17 10.88 2.22
CA ALA A 17 -13.16 11.89 3.28
C ALA A 17 -13.28 11.25 4.68
N VAL A 18 -14.16 10.26 4.84
CA VAL A 18 -14.31 9.50 6.10
C VAL A 18 -13.04 8.72 6.42
N GLN A 19 -12.44 8.03 5.45
CA GLN A 19 -11.17 7.33 5.62
C GLN A 19 -10.06 8.28 6.09
N GLY A 20 -9.96 9.47 5.48
CA GLY A 20 -9.01 10.50 5.89
C GLY A 20 -9.27 11.02 7.31
N ALA A 21 -10.53 11.24 7.67
CA ALA A 21 -10.92 11.66 9.01
C ALA A 21 -10.56 10.59 10.07
N VAL A 22 -10.87 9.32 9.80
CA VAL A 22 -10.51 8.20 10.69
C VAL A 22 -8.99 8.07 10.82
N GLY A 23 -8.25 8.20 9.71
CA GLY A 23 -6.78 8.20 9.74
C GLY A 23 -6.21 9.30 10.63
N ARG A 24 -6.79 10.51 10.58
CA ARG A 24 -6.39 11.62 11.45
C ARG A 24 -6.70 11.34 12.93
N VAL A 25 -7.87 10.78 13.24
CA VAL A 25 -8.22 10.38 14.62
C VAL A 25 -7.25 9.32 15.14
N ALA A 26 -6.90 8.33 14.30
CA ALA A 26 -5.92 7.31 14.65
C ALA A 26 -4.54 7.93 14.98
N SER A 27 -4.09 8.92 14.20
CA SER A 27 -2.83 9.64 14.49
C SER A 27 -2.88 10.38 15.83
N VAL A 28 -3.98 11.05 16.16
CA VAL A 28 -4.15 11.77 17.43
C VAL A 28 -4.12 10.80 18.62
N LEU A 29 -4.81 9.67 18.53
CA LEU A 29 -4.80 8.65 19.58
C LEU A 29 -3.42 8.02 19.75
N LEU A 30 -2.70 7.78 18.66
CA LEU A 30 -1.34 7.27 18.71
C LEU A 30 -0.39 8.27 19.38
N GLU A 31 -0.49 9.56 19.05
CA GLU A 31 0.31 10.61 19.68
C GLU A 31 0.09 10.65 21.19
N ASP A 32 -1.17 10.64 21.65
CA ASP A 32 -1.51 10.64 23.07
C ASP A 32 -0.96 9.39 23.79
N HIS A 33 -1.05 8.21 23.17
CA HIS A 33 -0.49 6.98 23.72
C HIS A 33 1.04 7.02 23.85
N LEU A 34 1.73 7.63 22.89
CA LEU A 34 3.19 7.82 22.95
C LEU A 34 3.57 8.80 24.07
N GLN A 35 2.83 9.90 24.20
CA GLN A 35 3.10 10.94 25.21
C GLN A 35 2.80 10.47 26.64
N THR A 36 1.82 9.59 26.82
CA THR A 36 1.42 9.10 28.14
C THR A 36 2.03 7.72 28.43
N CYS A 37 1.47 6.66 27.87
CA CYS A 37 1.81 5.27 28.20
C CYS A 37 3.28 4.94 27.94
N VAL A 38 3.80 5.29 26.75
CA VAL A 38 5.21 4.99 26.40
C VAL A 38 6.17 5.82 27.25
N THR A 39 5.90 7.11 27.41
CA THR A 39 6.75 7.99 28.22
C THR A 39 6.78 7.52 29.68
N HIS A 40 5.64 7.15 30.26
CA HIS A 40 5.56 6.58 31.61
C HIS A 40 6.33 5.26 31.73
N ALA A 41 6.18 4.34 30.77
CA ALA A 41 6.87 3.05 30.80
C ALA A 41 8.40 3.18 30.61
N ILE A 42 8.86 4.17 29.85
CA ILE A 42 10.30 4.45 29.70
C ILE A 42 10.88 5.10 30.96
N GLN A 43 10.18 6.06 31.56
CA GLN A 43 10.63 6.74 32.79
C GLN A 43 10.52 5.86 34.04
N GLY A 44 9.64 4.84 34.00
CA GLY A 44 9.49 3.86 35.07
C GLY A 44 10.71 2.93 35.20
N ASN A 45 10.79 2.26 36.35
CA ASN A 45 11.85 1.29 36.67
C ASN A 45 11.46 -0.17 36.34
N ASP A 46 10.28 -0.38 35.75
CA ASP A 46 9.76 -1.70 35.37
C ASP A 46 10.12 -2.01 33.91
N SER A 47 11.06 -2.95 33.73
CA SER A 47 11.49 -3.40 32.40
C SER A 47 10.42 -4.20 31.65
N ASP A 48 9.55 -4.89 32.38
CA ASP A 48 8.54 -5.76 31.79
C ASP A 48 7.40 -4.91 31.24
N GLU A 49 6.98 -3.88 31.98
CA GLU A 49 6.02 -2.90 31.49
C GLU A 49 6.53 -2.14 30.26
N ARG A 50 7.80 -1.74 30.27
CA ARG A 50 8.43 -1.10 29.09
C ARG A 50 8.39 -2.00 27.87
N THR A 51 8.73 -3.28 28.02
CA THR A 51 8.70 -4.26 26.93
C THR A 51 7.28 -4.51 26.44
N ARG A 52 6.31 -4.56 27.35
CA ARG A 52 4.89 -4.74 27.03
C ARG A 52 4.35 -3.61 26.16
N VAL A 53 4.52 -2.36 26.58
CA VAL A 53 3.98 -1.19 25.87
C VAL A 53 4.64 -1.02 24.50
N ILE A 54 5.96 -1.21 24.40
CA ILE A 54 6.66 -1.19 23.10
C ILE A 54 6.14 -2.31 22.18
N GLY A 55 5.93 -3.51 22.72
CA GLY A 55 5.39 -4.63 21.97
C GLY A 55 3.95 -4.39 21.46
N GLU A 56 3.13 -3.69 22.23
CA GLU A 56 1.79 -3.25 21.83
C GLU A 56 1.86 -2.28 20.64
N LEU A 57 2.76 -1.29 20.71
CA LEU A 57 2.97 -0.31 19.65
C LEU A 57 3.40 -0.98 18.34
N LEU A 58 4.37 -1.90 18.39
CA LEU A 58 4.87 -2.60 17.21
C LEU A 58 3.76 -3.43 16.53
N ARG A 59 2.91 -4.11 17.32
CA ARG A 59 1.77 -4.86 16.77
C ARG A 59 0.75 -3.95 16.07
N LEU A 60 0.51 -2.75 16.61
CA LEU A 60 -0.37 -1.76 15.98
C LEU A 60 0.20 -1.24 14.65
N PHE A 61 1.50 -0.97 14.59
CA PHE A 61 2.17 -0.58 13.34
C PHE A 61 2.13 -1.67 12.28
N ASP A 62 2.41 -2.92 12.65
CA ASP A 62 2.33 -4.06 11.71
C ASP A 62 0.90 -4.30 11.22
N ALA A 63 -0.11 -4.07 12.07
CA ALA A 63 -1.51 -4.18 11.68
C ALA A 63 -1.91 -3.12 10.65
N GLY A 64 -1.45 -1.88 10.81
CA GLY A 64 -1.69 -0.80 9.85
C GLY A 64 -0.99 -1.02 8.50
N ALA A 65 0.22 -1.60 8.51
CA ALA A 65 0.99 -1.86 7.29
C ALA A 65 0.36 -2.96 6.39
N ARG A 66 -0.36 -3.91 6.99
CA ARG A 66 -1.05 -4.98 6.23
C ARG A 66 -2.25 -4.49 5.43
N THR A 67 -2.92 -3.43 5.88
CA THR A 67 -4.16 -2.94 5.23
C THR A 67 -3.88 -2.21 3.91
N THR A 68 -2.67 -1.68 3.70
CA THR A 68 -2.33 -0.91 2.49
C THR A 68 -1.62 -1.71 1.40
N SER A 69 -1.03 -2.87 1.74
CA SER A 69 -0.19 -3.63 0.81
C SER A 69 -0.90 -4.73 0.03
N ASP A 70 -2.13 -5.11 0.40
CA ASP A 70 -2.70 -6.41 -0.02
C ASP A 70 -3.92 -6.34 -0.97
N GLN A 71 -4.38 -5.15 -1.42
CA GLN A 71 -5.67 -5.05 -2.14
C GLN A 71 -5.68 -4.16 -3.41
N VAL A 72 -4.57 -4.04 -4.13
CA VAL A 72 -4.59 -3.61 -5.55
C VAL A 72 -3.56 -4.39 -6.38
N SER A 73 -3.84 -5.67 -6.66
CA SER A 73 -3.22 -6.30 -7.82
C SER A 73 -3.58 -5.47 -9.06
N PRO A 74 -2.62 -5.00 -9.87
CA PRO A 74 -2.96 -4.39 -11.15
C PRO A 74 -3.75 -5.43 -11.95
N VAL A 75 -4.91 -5.05 -12.48
CA VAL A 75 -5.55 -5.80 -13.56
C VAL A 75 -4.56 -5.82 -14.72
N SER A 76 -3.74 -6.86 -14.77
CA SER A 76 -2.98 -7.22 -15.94
C SER A 76 -4.01 -7.64 -16.97
N ASN A 77 -4.27 -6.76 -17.93
CA ASN A 77 -5.07 -7.06 -19.09
C ASN A 77 -4.36 -8.19 -19.85
N GLY A 78 -4.82 -9.43 -19.65
CA GLY A 78 -4.18 -10.63 -20.15
C GLY A 78 -4.26 -10.71 -21.67
N VAL A 79 -3.18 -10.36 -22.35
CA VAL A 79 -2.89 -10.94 -23.67
C VAL A 79 -2.25 -12.30 -23.42
N VAL A 80 -3.07 -13.34 -23.52
CA VAL A 80 -2.60 -14.72 -23.65
C VAL A 80 -2.20 -14.93 -25.10
N LEU A 81 -0.90 -14.88 -25.40
CA LEU A 81 -0.40 -15.36 -26.68
C LEU A 81 -0.25 -16.88 -26.59
N SER A 82 -1.25 -17.58 -27.11
CA SER A 82 -1.10 -18.99 -27.47
C SER A 82 -0.05 -19.11 -28.58
N GLY A 83 1.15 -19.55 -28.21
CA GLY A 83 2.20 -19.95 -29.15
C GLY A 83 2.48 -21.44 -28.97
N ASP A 84 1.96 -22.22 -29.91
CA ASP A 84 2.23 -23.65 -30.08
C ASP A 84 3.70 -23.91 -30.47
N GLY A 85 4.15 -25.14 -30.22
CA GLY A 85 5.56 -25.55 -30.16
C GLY A 85 6.40 -25.41 -31.44
N GLY A 86 7.71 -25.62 -31.27
CA GLY A 86 8.65 -25.69 -32.40
C GLY A 86 10.12 -25.66 -31.98
N ASP A 87 10.71 -26.83 -31.78
CA ASP A 87 12.15 -27.10 -31.75
C ASP A 87 12.84 -26.67 -33.06
N ALA A 88 14.02 -26.03 -32.97
CA ALA A 88 15.20 -26.27 -33.80
C ALA A 88 16.23 -25.12 -33.71
N GLY A 89 17.49 -25.49 -33.45
CA GLY A 89 18.59 -25.06 -34.31
C GLY A 89 19.31 -23.75 -33.98
N GLN A 90 20.60 -23.90 -33.67
CA GLN A 90 21.64 -22.88 -33.73
C GLN A 90 21.51 -21.93 -34.94
N HIS A 91 21.68 -20.63 -34.71
CA HIS A 91 22.48 -19.78 -35.59
C HIS A 91 22.86 -18.47 -34.87
N VAL A 92 24.17 -18.30 -34.65
CA VAL A 92 24.78 -17.01 -34.29
C VAL A 92 24.81 -16.17 -35.56
N SER A 93 24.33 -14.93 -35.48
CA SER A 93 24.70 -13.87 -36.43
C SER A 93 24.56 -12.52 -35.74
N GLN A 94 25.69 -11.82 -35.70
CA GLN A 94 25.79 -10.38 -35.48
C GLN A 94 24.96 -9.66 -36.53
N ASP A 95 24.22 -8.62 -36.15
CA ASP A 95 24.21 -7.35 -36.88
C ASP A 95 23.50 -6.26 -36.10
N ALA A 96 24.10 -5.08 -36.19
CA ALA A 96 23.63 -3.83 -35.65
C ALA A 96 22.35 -3.36 -36.34
N ASP A 97 21.38 -2.82 -35.58
CA ASP A 97 20.86 -1.47 -35.82
C ASP A 97 19.78 -1.12 -34.79
N LEU A 98 20.03 -0.05 -34.02
CA LEU A 98 19.02 0.60 -33.21
C LEU A 98 18.19 1.52 -34.11
N PRO A 99 16.87 1.64 -33.89
CA PRO A 99 16.26 2.95 -34.06
C PRO A 99 15.50 3.39 -32.81
N PHE A 100 16.21 4.20 -32.02
CA PHE A 100 15.62 5.15 -31.08
C PHE A 100 14.78 6.16 -31.86
N THR A 101 13.45 6.11 -31.73
CA THR A 101 12.60 7.25 -32.09
C THR A 101 11.65 7.58 -30.93
N LEU A 102 12.18 8.36 -29.99
CA LEU A 102 11.40 9.07 -28.99
C LEU A 102 10.63 10.20 -29.70
N ARG A 103 9.33 10.03 -29.91
CA ARG A 103 8.44 11.05 -30.47
C ARG A 103 7.82 11.86 -29.32
N VAL A 104 8.20 13.13 -29.20
CA VAL A 104 7.57 14.10 -28.28
C VAL A 104 6.45 14.84 -29.03
N PRO A 105 5.22 14.94 -28.50
CA PRO A 105 4.17 15.78 -29.04
C PRO A 105 4.35 17.26 -28.63
N ARG A 106 3.91 18.17 -29.52
CA ARG A 106 3.81 19.61 -29.27
C ARG A 106 2.74 19.95 -28.23
#